data_AF-A0AA37VVJ5-F1
#
_entry.id   AF-A0AA37VVJ5-F1
#
_cell.length_a   1.000
_cell.length_b   1.000
_cell.length_c   1.000
_cell.angle_alpha   90.00
_cell.angle_beta   90.00
_cell.angle_gamma   90.00
#
_symmetry.space_group_name_H-M   'P 1'
#
loop_
_entity.id
_entity.type
_entity.pdbx_description
1 polymer ?
#
loop_
_entity_poly.entity_id
_entity_poly.type
_entity_poly.pdbx_seq_one_letter_code
_entity_poly.pdbx_strand_id
1 'polypeptide(L)'
;MQRVKEAAQTLTLAEAVHELGMGRSELHRMSKAHDFCFKSKDKERLRREIGRRAKAEESAKLVTLIKANSGKGLSRHFVAKRLGISPHYLRRLIEEHGIDFPLYGDRP
;
A
#
# COMPACT_ATOMS: atom_id res chain seq x y z
N MET A 1 -31.25 0.60 15.80
CA MET A 1 -29.79 0.80 16.02
C MET A 1 -28.93 -0.15 15.17
N GLN A 2 -29.22 -1.46 15.11
CA GLN A 2 -28.41 -2.44 14.37
C GLN A 2 -28.26 -2.13 12.87
N ARG A 3 -29.35 -1.72 12.20
CA ARG A 3 -29.34 -1.28 10.79
C ARG A 3 -28.39 -0.12 10.48
N VAL A 4 -28.23 0.84 11.41
CA VAL A 4 -27.32 1.99 11.22
C VAL A 4 -25.86 1.54 11.32
N LYS A 5 -25.59 0.58 12.20
CA LYS A 5 -24.24 0.02 12.39
C LYS A 5 -23.83 -0.88 11.21
N GLU A 6 -24.77 -1.63 10.64
CA GLU A 6 -24.59 -2.40 9.40
C GLU A 6 -24.38 -1.46 8.20
N ALA A 7 -25.24 -0.44 8.05
CA ALA A 7 -25.09 0.59 7.03
C ALA A 7 -23.78 1.37 7.16
N ALA A 8 -23.28 1.63 8.37
CA ALA A 8 -22.01 2.33 8.56
C ALA A 8 -20.79 1.53 8.09
N GLN A 9 -20.87 0.20 8.08
CA GLN A 9 -19.80 -0.68 7.60
C GLN A 9 -19.75 -0.74 6.07
N THR A 10 -20.90 -0.61 5.41
CA THR A 10 -21.02 -0.75 3.96
C THR A 10 -21.02 0.59 3.24
N LEU A 11 -21.75 1.58 3.77
CA LEU A 11 -22.09 2.85 3.14
C LEU A 11 -21.35 4.04 3.74
N THR A 12 -21.20 5.08 2.94
CA THR A 12 -20.70 6.38 3.40
C THR A 12 -21.80 7.15 4.12
N LEU A 13 -21.44 8.12 4.98
CA LEU A 13 -22.41 8.92 5.74
C LEU A 13 -23.50 9.54 4.85
N ALA A 14 -23.15 9.98 3.63
CA ALA A 14 -24.10 10.56 2.69
C ALA A 14 -25.07 9.52 2.11
N GLU A 15 -24.59 8.30 1.82
CA GLU A 15 -25.43 7.21 1.33
C GLU A 15 -26.35 6.69 2.45
N ALA A 16 -25.83 6.61 3.68
CA ALA A 16 -26.64 6.27 4.85
C ALA A 16 -27.77 7.29 5.13
N VAL A 17 -27.54 8.59 4.86
CA VAL A 17 -28.61 9.62 4.93
C VAL A 17 -29.72 9.34 3.91
N HIS A 18 -29.35 8.99 2.67
CA HIS A 18 -30.32 8.68 1.62
C HIS A 18 -31.07 7.36 1.87
N GLU A 19 -30.37 6.33 2.36
CA GLU A 19 -30.92 5.00 2.52
C GLU A 19 -31.75 4.84 3.80
N LEU A 20 -31.32 5.47 4.89
CA LEU A 20 -32.02 5.39 6.19
C LEU A 20 -33.02 6.53 6.39
N GLY A 21 -33.01 7.55 5.51
CA GLY A 21 -33.84 8.75 5.65
C GLY A 21 -33.53 9.59 6.90
N MET A 22 -32.41 9.31 7.59
CA MET A 22 -32.03 9.96 8.84
C MET A 22 -31.19 11.21 8.56
N GLY A 23 -31.39 12.24 9.37
CA GLY A 23 -30.60 13.46 9.29
C GLY A 23 -29.12 13.19 9.57
N ARG A 24 -28.23 13.87 8.83
CA ARG A 24 -26.77 13.74 8.98
C ARG A 24 -26.29 13.95 10.43
N SER A 25 -26.90 14.91 11.12
CA SER A 25 -26.60 15.22 12.53
C SER A 25 -26.97 14.08 13.47
N GLU A 26 -28.07 13.38 13.17
CA GLU A 26 -28.57 12.26 13.97
C GLU A 26 -27.64 11.04 13.81
N LEU A 27 -27.28 10.71 12.58
CA LEU A 27 -26.30 9.65 12.27
C LEU A 27 -24.93 9.93 12.92
N HIS A 28 -24.48 11.19 12.93
CA HIS A 28 -23.24 11.57 13.59
C HIS A 28 -23.32 11.46 15.13
N ARG A 29 -24.47 11.80 15.72
CA ARG A 29 -24.72 11.64 17.15
C ARG A 29 -24.72 10.16 17.55
N MET A 30 -25.33 9.31 16.73
CA MET A 30 -25.36 7.85 16.93
C MET A 30 -23.97 7.23 16.77
N SER A 31 -23.21 7.67 15.77
CA SER A 31 -21.80 7.30 15.57
C SER A 31 -20.96 7.56 16.82
N LYS A 32 -21.07 8.76 17.41
CA LYS A 32 -20.38 9.10 18.66
C LYS A 32 -20.90 8.33 19.87
N ALA A 33 -22.20 8.12 19.98
CA ALA A 33 -22.82 7.44 21.13
C ALA A 33 -22.51 5.94 21.19
N HIS A 34 -22.15 5.33 20.06
CA HIS A 34 -21.94 3.89 19.93
C HIS A 34 -20.56 3.52 19.37
N ASP A 35 -19.61 4.46 19.37
CA ASP A 35 -18.22 4.28 18.94
C ASP A 35 -18.07 3.59 17.57
N PHE A 36 -18.86 4.02 16.58
CA PHE A 36 -18.72 3.54 15.20
C PHE A 36 -18.57 4.70 14.21
N CYS A 37 -17.79 4.47 13.16
CA CYS A 37 -17.53 5.44 12.10
C CYS A 37 -18.05 4.92 10.77
N PHE A 38 -18.70 5.80 9.99
CA PHE A 38 -19.07 5.52 8.61
C PHE A 38 -17.84 5.48 7.71
N LYS A 39 -17.94 4.79 6.57
CA LYS A 39 -16.89 4.85 5.56
C LYS A 39 -16.65 6.30 5.14
N SER A 40 -15.41 6.76 5.34
CA SER A 40 -15.02 8.11 4.96
C SER A 40 -14.87 8.19 3.43
N LYS A 41 -15.48 9.22 2.81
CA LYS A 41 -15.22 9.62 1.41
C LYS A 41 -13.85 10.29 1.26
N ASP A 42 -12.85 9.86 2.02
CA ASP A 42 -11.50 10.41 1.95
C ASP A 42 -10.80 9.85 0.70
N LYS A 43 -11.18 10.40 -0.45
CA LYS A 43 -10.64 10.03 -1.76
C LYS A 43 -9.12 10.17 -1.79
N GLU A 44 -8.59 11.10 -1.00
CA GLU A 44 -7.16 11.35 -0.88
C GLU A 44 -6.45 10.21 -0.14
N ARG A 45 -7.00 9.78 1.01
CA ARG A 45 -6.51 8.58 1.70
C ARG A 45 -6.57 7.34 0.80
N LEU A 46 -7.66 7.17 0.05
CA LEU A 46 -7.81 6.06 -0.90
C LEU A 46 -6.76 6.12 -2.01
N ARG A 47 -6.53 7.28 -2.62
CA ARG A 47 -5.47 7.49 -3.64
C ARG A 47 -4.09 7.17 -3.10
N ARG A 48 -3.76 7.61 -1.88
CA ARG A 48 -2.50 7.28 -1.23
C ARG A 48 -2.36 5.78 -0.99
N GLU A 49 -3.44 5.10 -0.61
CA GLU A 49 -3.41 3.66 -0.41
C GLU A 49 -3.20 2.90 -1.73
N ILE A 50 -3.89 3.30 -2.80
CA ILE A 50 -3.69 2.75 -4.14
C ILE A 50 -2.24 2.96 -4.61
N GLY A 51 -1.70 4.18 -4.44
CA GLY A 51 -0.31 4.47 -4.79
C GLY A 51 0.71 3.64 -4.00
N ARG A 52 0.44 3.39 -2.70
CA ARG A 52 1.28 2.49 -1.89
C ARG A 52 1.23 1.05 -2.38
N ARG A 53 0.05 0.54 -2.73
CA ARG A 53 -0.11 -0.83 -3.27
C ARG A 53 0.60 -0.99 -4.60
N ALA A 54 0.41 -0.05 -5.53
CA ALA A 54 1.10 -0.06 -6.82
C ALA A 54 2.62 -0.07 -6.64
N LYS A 55 3.15 0.80 -5.75
CA LYS A 55 4.58 0.82 -5.45
C LYS A 55 5.09 -0.49 -4.83
N ALA A 56 4.29 -1.13 -3.99
CA ALA A 56 4.64 -2.43 -3.40
C ALA A 56 4.69 -3.53 -4.47
N GLU A 57 3.74 -3.55 -5.41
CA GLU A 57 3.73 -4.50 -6.53
C GLU A 57 4.93 -4.30 -7.47
N GLU A 58 5.28 -3.05 -7.80
CA GLU A 58 6.47 -2.73 -8.57
C GLU A 58 7.76 -3.17 -7.85
N SER A 59 7.83 -2.93 -6.55
CA SER A 59 8.98 -3.35 -5.72
C SER A 59 9.11 -4.87 -5.69
N ALA A 60 8.01 -5.61 -5.60
CA ALA A 60 8.01 -7.08 -5.63
C ALA A 60 8.51 -7.63 -6.98
N LYS A 61 8.12 -7.01 -8.10
CA LYS A 61 8.63 -7.37 -9.44
C LYS A 61 10.13 -7.13 -9.52
N LEU A 62 10.60 -5.97 -9.04
CA LEU A 62 12.02 -5.65 -9.02
C LEU A 62 12.82 -6.64 -8.16
N VAL A 63 12.35 -6.97 -6.96
CA VAL A 63 12.99 -7.97 -6.09
C VAL A 63 13.13 -9.33 -6.79
N THR A 64 12.09 -9.77 -7.50
CA THR A 64 12.13 -11.02 -8.27
C THR A 64 13.21 -10.98 -9.34
N LEU A 65 13.31 -9.86 -10.07
CA LEU A 65 14.36 -9.67 -11.08
C LEU A 65 15.75 -9.58 -10.46
N ILE A 66 15.91 -8.92 -9.31
CA ILE A 66 17.18 -8.81 -8.59
C ILE A 66 17.66 -10.21 -8.16
N LYS A 67 16.78 -11.03 -7.57
CA LYS A 67 17.08 -12.43 -7.21
C LYS A 67 17.52 -13.25 -8.42
N ALA A 68 16.81 -13.14 -9.54
CA ALA A 68 17.14 -13.86 -10.78
C ALA A 68 18.50 -13.43 -11.40
N ASN A 69 18.96 -12.21 -11.14
CA ASN A 69 20.26 -11.72 -11.62
C ASN A 69 21.40 -11.96 -10.62
N SER A 70 21.10 -12.10 -9.32
CA SER A 70 22.11 -12.35 -8.28
C SER A 70 22.90 -13.63 -8.55
N GLY A 71 22.22 -14.71 -8.92
CA GLY A 71 22.86 -16.00 -9.24
C GLY A 71 23.67 -16.02 -10.54
N LYS A 72 23.73 -14.92 -11.30
CA LYS A 72 24.45 -14.84 -12.59
C LYS A 72 25.80 -14.13 -12.49
N GLY A 73 26.21 -13.73 -11.29
CA GLY A 73 27.48 -13.03 -11.07
C GLY A 73 27.55 -11.64 -11.69
N LEU A 74 26.41 -11.01 -12.02
CA LEU A 74 26.36 -9.68 -12.61
C LEU A 74 26.68 -8.59 -11.58
N SER A 75 27.30 -7.49 -12.01
CA SER A 75 27.54 -6.33 -11.14
C SER A 75 26.22 -5.70 -10.67
N ARG A 76 26.16 -5.27 -9.41
CA ARG A 76 25.06 -4.44 -8.88
C ARG A 76 24.80 -3.22 -9.76
N HIS A 77 25.84 -2.57 -10.25
CA HIS A 77 25.71 -1.38 -11.10
C HIS A 77 25.08 -1.72 -12.46
N PHE A 78 25.46 -2.87 -13.04
CA PHE A 78 24.88 -3.35 -14.28
C PHE A 78 23.41 -3.74 -14.12
N VAL A 79 23.06 -4.41 -13.02
CA VAL A 79 21.67 -4.77 -12.69
C VAL A 79 20.83 -3.52 -12.44
N ALA A 80 21.34 -2.53 -11.69
CA ALA A 80 20.66 -1.25 -11.49
C ALA A 80 20.37 -0.54 -12.82
N LYS A 81 21.38 -0.46 -13.71
CA LYS A 81 21.22 0.13 -15.05
C LYS A 81 20.23 -0.65 -15.92
N ARG A 82 20.27 -1.98 -15.87
CA ARG A 82 19.36 -2.86 -16.63
C ARG A 82 17.91 -2.76 -16.15
N LEU A 83 17.71 -2.59 -14.84
CA LEU A 83 16.39 -2.42 -14.23
C LEU A 83 15.90 -0.97 -14.27
N GLY A 84 16.72 -0.02 -14.73
CA GLY A 84 16.38 1.41 -14.77
C GLY A 84 16.20 2.05 -13.40
N ILE A 85 16.78 1.47 -12.35
CA ILE A 85 16.65 1.96 -10.97
C ILE A 85 17.96 2.57 -10.48
N SER A 86 17.86 3.44 -9.47
CA SER A 86 19.04 4.00 -8.84
C SER A 86 19.82 2.93 -8.06
N PRO A 87 21.16 2.99 -8.02
CA PRO A 87 21.97 2.05 -7.24
C PRO A 87 21.63 2.05 -5.74
N HIS A 88 21.25 3.20 -5.19
CA HIS A 88 20.77 3.33 -3.81
C HIS A 88 19.45 2.59 -3.59
N TYR A 89 18.53 2.67 -4.56
CA TYR A 89 17.26 1.95 -4.48
C TYR A 89 17.45 0.44 -4.58
N LEU A 90 18.35 -0.01 -5.46
CA LEU A 90 18.75 -1.42 -5.53
C LEU A 90 19.31 -1.91 -4.18
N ARG A 91 20.25 -1.17 -3.58
CA ARG A 91 20.83 -1.52 -2.28
C ARG A 91 19.76 -1.63 -1.20
N ARG A 92 18.84 -0.67 -1.15
CA ARG A 92 17.74 -0.68 -0.20
C ARG A 92 16.83 -1.90 -0.36
N LEU A 93 16.46 -2.26 -1.60
CA LEU A 93 15.66 -3.47 -1.86
C LEU A 93 16.39 -4.76 -1.47
N ILE A 94 17.71 -4.82 -1.69
CA ILE A 94 18.55 -5.95 -1.28
C ILE A 94 18.56 -6.09 0.25
N GLU A 95 18.76 -4.99 0.98
CA GLU A 95 18.76 -4.96 2.45
C GLU A 95 17.37 -5.25 3.03
N GLU A 96 16.31 -4.61 2.53
CA GLU A 96 14.92 -4.80 3.00
C GLU A 96 14.40 -6.23 2.76
N HIS A 97 14.83 -6.89 1.68
CA HIS A 97 14.38 -8.24 1.32
C HIS A 97 15.42 -9.35 1.56
N GLY A 98 16.55 -9.03 2.20
CA GLY A 98 17.61 -10.00 2.54
C GLY A 98 18.16 -10.75 1.32
N ILE A 99 18.32 -10.09 0.19
CA ILE A 99 18.80 -10.73 -1.04
C ILE A 99 20.32 -10.87 -0.93
N ASP A 100 20.84 -12.09 -1.03
CA ASP A 100 22.28 -12.30 -1.12
C ASP A 100 22.76 -11.91 -2.52
N PHE A 101 23.33 -10.71 -2.64
CA PHE A 101 23.88 -10.16 -3.88
C PHE A 101 25.25 -9.56 -3.56
N PRO A 102 26.38 -10.12 -4.00
CA PRO A 102 27.70 -9.65 -3.56
C PRO A 102 28.00 -8.21 -4.00
N LEU A 103 28.68 -7.44 -3.13
CA LEU A 103 29.36 -6.21 -3.54
C LEU A 103 30.61 -6.60 -4.31
N TYR A 104 31.02 -5.76 -5.27
CA TYR A 104 32.11 -6.04 -6.22
C TYR A 104 33.53 -6.16 -5.59
N GLY A 105 33.64 -6.39 -4.28
CA GLY A 105 34.87 -6.68 -3.54
C GLY A 105 34.87 -8.00 -2.77
N ASP A 106 33.80 -8.80 -2.85
CA ASP A 106 33.66 -10.09 -2.14
C ASP A 106 33.57 -11.28 -3.13
N ARG A 107 34.17 -11.14 -4.33
CA ARG A 107 34.43 -12.33 -5.16
C ARG A 107 35.70 -13.01 -4.62
N PRO A 108 35.69 -14.32 -4.36
CA PRO A 108 36.91 -15.06 -4.08
C PRO A 108 37.91 -14.97 -5.24
#